data_AF-A0A965M6H7-F1
#
_entry.id   AF-A0A965M6H7-F1
#
_cell.length_a   1.000
_cell.length_b   1.000
_cell.length_c   1.000
_cell.angle_alpha   90.00
_cell.angle_beta   90.00
_cell.angle_gamma   90.00
#
_symmetry.space_group_name_H-M   'P 1'
#
loop_
_entity.id
_entity.type
_entity.pdbx_description
1 polymer ?
#
loop_
_entity_poly.entity_id
_entity_poly.type
_entity_poly.pdbx_seq_one_letter_code
_entity_poly.pdbx_strand_id
1 'polypeptide(L)'
;MSEGATPQRIIAKGLEGVVATSTALSDVRGLEGKLIYRGYDIDALAGHVSFEEASYLLWHGDLPNKKQLQELKQALAADRELPAG
;
A
#
# COMPACT_ATOMS: atom_id res chain seq x y z
N MET A 1 21.91 34.96 -36.26
CA MET A 1 22.28 34.58 -34.88
C MET A 1 21.10 34.88 -33.98
N SER A 2 20.34 33.87 -33.57
CA SER A 2 19.51 33.89 -32.35
C SER A 2 19.13 32.45 -32.03
N GLU A 3 19.43 32.05 -30.81
CA GLU A 3 19.53 30.68 -30.31
C GLU A 3 18.16 30.00 -30.20
N GLY A 4 18.06 28.79 -30.75
CA GLY A 4 16.97 27.88 -30.41
C GLY A 4 17.15 27.37 -28.98
N ALA A 5 16.25 27.72 -28.08
CA ALA A 5 16.25 27.21 -26.72
C ALA A 5 16.04 25.69 -26.74
N THR A 6 17.10 24.94 -26.45
CA THR A 6 17.02 23.49 -26.21
C THR A 6 16.09 23.23 -25.02
N PRO A 7 15.08 22.36 -25.11
CA PRO A 7 14.19 22.09 -23.99
C PRO A 7 15.00 21.53 -22.81
N GLN A 8 14.95 22.24 -21.69
CA GLN A 8 15.61 21.84 -20.44
C GLN A 8 15.01 20.51 -19.97
N ARG A 9 15.81 19.44 -19.97
CA ARG A 9 15.37 18.13 -19.47
C ARG A 9 15.19 18.21 -17.97
N ILE A 10 13.95 18.14 -17.49
CA ILE A 10 13.67 18.06 -16.06
C ILE A 10 14.14 16.68 -15.57
N ILE A 11 15.26 16.65 -14.84
CA ILE A 11 15.72 15.48 -14.10
C ILE A 11 15.05 15.56 -12.73
N ALA A 12 13.96 14.82 -12.52
CA ALA A 12 13.33 14.69 -11.21
C ALA A 12 14.23 13.87 -10.28
N LYS A 13 15.01 14.56 -9.44
CA LYS A 13 15.90 13.90 -8.47
C LYS A 13 15.06 13.04 -7.53
N GLY A 14 15.33 11.73 -7.47
CA GLY A 14 14.59 10.82 -6.59
C GLY A 14 13.12 10.62 -6.95
N LEU A 15 12.69 10.93 -8.19
CA LEU A 15 11.30 10.85 -8.65
C LEU A 15 10.32 11.78 -7.91
N GLU A 16 10.83 12.84 -7.29
CA GLU A 16 9.98 13.83 -6.63
C GLU A 16 8.98 14.44 -7.62
N GLY A 17 7.69 14.40 -7.25
CA GLY A 17 6.60 14.89 -8.09
C GLY A 17 6.26 14.04 -9.32
N VAL A 18 6.90 12.87 -9.50
CA VAL A 18 6.65 11.97 -10.63
C VAL A 18 5.62 10.92 -10.26
N VAL A 19 4.49 10.90 -10.98
CA VAL A 19 3.50 9.82 -10.88
C VAL A 19 4.04 8.59 -11.60
N ALA A 20 4.51 7.60 -10.84
CA ALA A 20 5.04 6.36 -11.41
C ALA A 20 3.93 5.39 -11.88
N THR A 21 2.80 5.35 -11.16
CA THR A 21 1.64 4.52 -11.49
C THR A 21 0.40 4.99 -10.71
N SER A 22 -0.77 4.45 -11.07
CA SER A 22 -2.02 4.55 -10.30
C SER A 22 -2.22 3.30 -9.45
N THR A 23 -2.77 3.44 -8.24
CA THR A 23 -3.05 2.33 -7.34
C THR A 23 -4.42 2.45 -6.70
N ALA A 24 -5.01 1.31 -6.34
CA ALA A 24 -6.22 1.23 -5.52
C ALA A 24 -5.92 0.76 -4.08
N LEU A 25 -4.64 0.59 -3.71
CA LEU A 25 -4.24 0.04 -2.42
C LEU A 25 -4.32 1.07 -1.29
N SER A 26 -3.71 2.22 -1.48
CA SER A 26 -3.63 3.26 -0.46
C SER A 26 -3.62 4.67 -1.04
N ASP A 27 -4.04 5.62 -0.21
CA ASP A 27 -3.96 7.05 -0.47
C ASP A 27 -3.27 7.73 0.73
N VAL A 28 -2.18 8.44 0.44
CA VAL A 28 -1.33 9.09 1.46
C VAL A 28 -1.47 10.61 1.28
N ARG A 29 -2.18 11.25 2.21
CA ARG A 29 -2.40 12.69 2.20
C ARG A 29 -1.52 13.34 3.25
N GLY A 30 -0.24 13.51 2.91
CA GLY A 30 0.78 13.98 3.85
C GLY A 30 0.48 15.35 4.47
N LEU A 31 -0.13 16.28 3.72
CA LEU A 31 -0.52 17.60 4.23
C LEU A 31 -1.65 17.53 5.27
N GLU A 32 -2.53 16.54 5.16
CA GLU A 32 -3.63 16.30 6.12
C GLU A 32 -3.21 15.34 7.24
N GLY A 33 -2.04 14.70 7.14
CA GLY A 33 -1.61 13.64 8.06
C GLY A 33 -2.44 12.36 7.95
N LYS A 34 -3.10 12.10 6.80
CA LYS A 34 -3.99 10.94 6.64
C LYS A 34 -3.37 9.84 5.80
N LEU A 35 -3.66 8.61 6.22
CA LEU A 35 -3.36 7.39 5.49
C LEU A 35 -4.63 6.57 5.35
N ILE A 36 -4.96 6.21 4.11
CA ILE A 36 -6.17 5.47 3.77
C ILE A 36 -5.76 4.15 3.13
N TYR A 37 -6.26 3.02 3.63
CA TYR A 37 -6.09 1.69 3.05
C TYR A 37 -7.41 1.19 2.48
N ARG A 38 -7.46 0.94 1.16
CA ARG A 38 -8.66 0.44 0.46
C ARG A 38 -9.95 1.23 0.81
N GLY A 39 -9.82 2.53 1.08
CA GLY A 39 -10.95 3.40 1.48
C GLY A 39 -11.19 3.52 2.99
N TYR A 40 -10.50 2.75 3.83
CA TYR A 40 -10.55 2.85 5.28
C TYR A 40 -9.46 3.80 5.80
N ASP A 41 -9.84 4.74 6.66
CA ASP A 41 -8.86 5.54 7.40
C ASP A 41 -8.05 4.62 8.33
N ILE A 42 -6.73 4.83 8.39
CA ILE A 42 -5.85 4.02 9.25
C ILE A 42 -6.27 4.09 10.72
N ASP A 43 -6.81 5.21 11.17
CA ASP A 43 -7.26 5.39 12.56
C ASP A 43 -8.49 4.51 12.87
N ALA A 44 -9.29 4.17 11.85
CA ALA A 44 -10.42 3.25 12.01
C ALA A 44 -9.98 1.77 12.04
N LEU A 45 -8.78 1.47 11.54
CA LEU A 45 -8.21 0.11 11.55
C LEU A 45 -7.32 -0.12 12.77
N ALA A 46 -6.51 0.88 13.13
CA ALA A 46 -5.54 0.77 14.21
C ALA A 46 -6.22 0.43 15.55
N GLY A 47 -5.76 -0.65 16.19
CA GLY A 47 -6.34 -1.12 17.45
C GLY A 47 -7.70 -1.83 17.33
N HIS A 48 -8.32 -1.83 16.14
CA HIS A 48 -9.61 -2.47 15.89
C HIS A 48 -9.50 -3.76 15.07
N VAL A 49 -8.49 -3.86 14.19
CA VAL A 49 -8.25 -5.04 13.36
C VAL A 49 -6.90 -5.68 13.67
N SER A 50 -6.83 -6.99 13.51
CA SER A 50 -5.59 -7.76 13.60
C SER A 50 -4.72 -7.56 12.35
N PHE A 51 -3.44 -7.92 12.46
CA PHE A 51 -2.51 -7.87 11.34
C PHE A 51 -3.00 -8.71 10.16
N GLU A 52 -3.55 -9.89 10.41
CA GLU A 52 -4.07 -10.76 9.36
C GLU A 52 -5.29 -10.16 8.66
N GLU A 53 -6.18 -9.46 9.38
CA GLU A 53 -7.32 -8.73 8.78
C GLU A 53 -6.85 -7.57 7.92
N ALA A 54 -5.87 -6.79 8.39
CA ALA A 54 -5.28 -5.70 7.59
C ALA A 54 -4.55 -6.24 6.35
N SER A 55 -3.84 -7.35 6.47
CA SER A 55 -3.16 -8.02 5.34
C SER A 55 -4.18 -8.52 4.32
N TYR A 56 -5.26 -9.14 4.79
CA TYR A 56 -6.35 -9.59 3.93
C TYR A 56 -7.00 -8.42 3.18
N LEU A 57 -7.28 -7.31 3.87
CA LEU A 57 -7.79 -6.08 3.26
C LEU A 57 -6.90 -5.59 2.12
N LEU A 58 -5.59 -5.52 2.34
CA LEU A 58 -4.66 -5.04 1.31
C LEU A 58 -4.63 -5.96 0.08
N TRP A 59 -4.60 -7.27 0.28
CA TRP A 59 -4.55 -8.25 -0.81
C TRP A 59 -5.88 -8.40 -1.56
N HIS A 60 -7.00 -8.48 -0.84
CA HIS A 60 -8.29 -8.84 -1.40
C HIS A 60 -9.23 -7.65 -1.64
N GLY A 61 -8.95 -6.50 -1.03
CA GLY A 61 -9.72 -5.26 -1.21
C GLY A 61 -10.75 -4.98 -0.12
N ASP A 62 -11.18 -6.00 0.62
CA ASP A 62 -12.21 -5.90 1.67
C ASP A 62 -11.77 -6.62 2.95
N LEU A 63 -12.38 -6.27 4.09
CA LEU A 63 -12.14 -6.99 5.35
C LEU A 63 -12.69 -8.43 5.27
N PRO A 64 -11.96 -9.42 5.83
CA PRO A 64 -12.36 -10.80 5.75
C PRO A 64 -13.59 -11.07 6.62
N ASN A 65 -14.42 -12.01 6.18
CA ASN A 65 -15.36 -12.67 7.09
C ASN A 65 -14.62 -13.70 7.97
N LYS A 66 -15.33 -14.25 8.98
CA LYS A 66 -14.74 -15.20 9.95
C LYS A 66 -14.07 -16.42 9.30
N LYS A 67 -14.66 -16.96 8.23
CA LYS A 67 -14.12 -18.12 7.52
C LYS A 67 -12.84 -17.75 6.77
N GLN A 68 -12.86 -16.66 6.01
CA GLN A 68 -11.69 -16.15 5.28
C GLN A 68 -10.52 -15.83 6.22
N LEU A 69 -10.81 -15.21 7.37
CA LEU A 69 -9.79 -14.92 8.37
C LEU A 69 -9.16 -16.18 8.94
N GLN A 70 -9.98 -17.21 9.22
CA GLN A 70 -9.49 -18.49 9.74
C GLN A 70 -8.61 -19.21 8.71
N GLU A 71 -9.02 -19.21 7.44
CA GLU A 71 -8.25 -19.79 6.33
C GLU A 71 -6.91 -19.07 6.16
N LEU A 72 -6.90 -17.73 6.17
CA LEU A 72 -5.67 -16.95 6.08
C LEU A 72 -4.73 -17.25 7.26
N LYS A 73 -5.26 -17.31 8.49
CA LYS A 73 -4.45 -17.61 9.67
C LYS A 73 -3.83 -19.00 9.61
N GLN A 74 -4.54 -19.98 9.08
CA GLN A 74 -4.01 -21.34 8.90
C GLN A 74 -2.90 -21.37 7.84
N ALA A 75 -3.10 -20.70 6.70
CA ALA A 75 -2.07 -20.59 5.66
C ALA A 75 -0.80 -19.91 6.20
N LEU A 76 -0.95 -18.75 6.84
CA LEU A 76 0.17 -18.02 7.45
C LEU A 76 0.88 -18.81 8.55
N ALA A 77 0.19 -19.71 9.25
CA ALA A 77 0.80 -20.56 10.26
C ALA A 77 1.59 -21.73 9.65
N ALA A 78 1.09 -22.32 8.57
CA ALA A 78 1.76 -23.41 7.86
C ALA A 78 3.08 -22.96 7.20
N ASP A 79 3.12 -21.71 6.74
CA ASP A 79 4.27 -21.15 6.01
C ASP A 79 5.28 -20.40 6.92
N ARG A 80 5.23 -20.59 8.24
CA ARG A 80 6.15 -19.90 9.18
C ARG A 80 7.55 -20.50 9.22
N GLU A 81 7.64 -21.80 9.01
CA GLU A 81 8.92 -22.51 9.08
C GLU A 81 9.77 -22.15 7.86
N LEU A 82 11.02 -21.78 8.13
CA LEU A 82 11.98 -21.51 7.06
C LEU A 82 12.50 -22.84 6.50
N PRO A 83 12.76 -22.93 5.18
CA PRO A 83 13.39 -24.12 4.61
C PRO A 83 14.73 -24.40 5.28
N ALA A 84 15.00 -25.68 5.57
CA ALA A 84 16.34 -26.11 5.98
C ALA A 84 17.27 -25.94 4.75
N GLY A 85 18.15 -24.95 4.81
CA GLY A 85 19.16 -24.68 3.79
C GLY A 85 20.27 -25.72 3.72
#